data_AF-A0A7X6MAR3-F1
#
_entry.id   AF-A0A7X6MAR3-F1
#
_cell.length_a   1.000
_cell.length_b   1.000
_cell.length_c   1.000
_cell.angle_alpha   90.00
_cell.angle_beta   90.00
_cell.angle_gamma   90.00
#
_symmetry.space_group_name_H-M   'P 1'
#
loop_
_entity.id
_entity.type
_entity.pdbx_description
1 polymer ?
#
loop_
_entity_poly.entity_id
_entity_poly.type
_entity_poly.pdbx_seq_one_letter_code
_entity_poly.pdbx_strand_id
1 'polypeptide(L)'
;MTYVMAAVVTVIMVALGVFFVVTVASVAGAARTDPTRPGGRRSPAAPAPQAVDAAEEELRLRYARGQIDREEFLQRRIDLER
;
A
#
# COMPACT_ATOMS: atom_id res chain seq x y z
N MET A 1 -8.22 -21.42 -35.65
CA MET A 1 -7.76 -20.01 -35.53
C MET A 1 -8.50 -19.29 -34.41
N THR A 2 -9.83 -19.18 -34.46
CA THR A 2 -10.66 -18.53 -33.41
C THR A 2 -10.53 -19.18 -32.03
N TYR A 3 -10.55 -20.51 -31.94
CA TYR A 3 -10.36 -21.23 -30.67
C TYR A 3 -9.01 -20.99 -30.00
N VAL A 4 -7.94 -20.87 -30.80
CA VAL A 4 -6.58 -20.58 -30.29
C VAL A 4 -6.54 -19.15 -29.75
N MET A 5 -7.13 -18.19 -30.45
CA MET A 5 -7.22 -16.80 -29.98
C MET A 5 -8.04 -16.69 -28.70
N ALA A 6 -9.18 -17.38 -28.61
CA ALA A 6 -10.00 -17.43 -27.40
C ALA A 6 -9.20 -18.01 -26.22
N ALA A 7 -8.50 -19.13 -26.43
CA ALA A 7 -7.66 -19.74 -25.39
C ALA A 7 -6.55 -18.78 -24.92
N VAL A 8 -5.88 -18.07 -25.83
CA VAL A 8 -4.85 -17.07 -25.50
C VAL A 8 -5.43 -15.92 -24.68
N VAL A 9 -6.57 -15.35 -25.09
CA VAL A 9 -7.23 -14.28 -24.34
C VAL A 9 -7.65 -14.75 -22.95
N THR A 10 -8.19 -15.95 -22.83
CA THR A 10 -8.54 -16.54 -21.53
C THR A 10 -7.31 -16.69 -20.64
N VAL A 11 -6.19 -17.18 -21.16
CA VAL A 11 -4.93 -17.32 -20.40
C VAL A 11 -4.42 -15.95 -19.94
N ILE A 12 -4.46 -14.93 -20.80
CA ILE A 12 -4.04 -13.57 -20.44
C ILE A 12 -4.93 -13.00 -19.34
N MET A 13 -6.26 -13.13 -19.45
CA MET A 13 -7.20 -12.67 -18.43
C MET A 13 -6.97 -13.35 -17.08
N VAL A 14 -6.73 -14.67 -17.08
CA VAL A 14 -6.41 -15.42 -15.87
C VAL A 14 -5.09 -14.97 -15.27
N ALA A 15 -4.03 -14.82 -16.08
CA ALA A 15 -2.72 -14.38 -15.61
C ALA A 15 -2.78 -12.97 -15.00
N LEU A 16 -3.49 -12.04 -15.63
CA LEU A 16 -3.70 -10.68 -15.11
C LEU A 16 -4.51 -10.69 -13.82
N GLY A 17 -5.57 -11.50 -13.74
CA GLY A 17 -6.36 -11.66 -12.52
C GLY A 17 -5.54 -12.20 -11.36
N VAL A 18 -4.75 -13.24 -11.59
CA VAL A 18 -3.84 -13.82 -10.58
C VAL A 18 -2.78 -12.79 -10.16
N PHE A 19 -2.15 -12.11 -11.11
CA PHE A 19 -1.16 -11.06 -10.83
C PHE A 19 -1.76 -9.94 -9.95
N PHE A 20 -2.98 -9.49 -10.29
CA PHE A 20 -3.68 -8.46 -9.52
C PHE A 20 -3.98 -8.93 -8.10
N VAL A 21 -4.52 -10.14 -7.94
CA VAL A 21 -4.81 -10.73 -6.61
C VAL A 21 -3.54 -10.86 -5.78
N VAL A 22 -2.44 -11.35 -6.35
CA VAL A 22 -1.15 -11.49 -5.65
C VAL A 22 -0.60 -10.12 -5.24
N THR A 23 -0.68 -9.13 -6.13
CA THR A 23 -0.21 -7.77 -5.85
C THR A 23 -1.01 -7.14 -4.71
N VAL A 24 -2.35 -7.22 -4.77
CA VAL A 24 -3.24 -6.71 -3.72
C VAL A 24 -3.03 -7.46 -2.40
N ALA A 25 -2.91 -8.79 -2.43
CA ALA A 25 -2.65 -9.59 -1.25
C ALA A 25 -1.27 -9.31 -0.64
N SER A 26 -0.26 -9.01 -1.44
CA SER A 26 1.08 -8.64 -0.96
C SER A 26 1.08 -7.27 -0.30
N VAL A 27 0.41 -6.29 -0.89
CA VAL A 27 0.25 -4.95 -0.30
C VAL A 27 -0.61 -5.01 0.97
N ALA A 28 -1.73 -5.73 0.93
CA ALA A 28 -2.63 -5.88 2.07
C ALA A 28 -2.04 -6.77 3.18
N GLY A 29 -1.17 -7.71 2.82
CA GLY A 29 -0.40 -8.56 3.73
C GLY A 29 0.70 -7.77 4.41
N ALA A 30 1.46 -6.96 3.66
CA ALA A 30 2.46 -6.04 4.20
C ALA A 30 1.84 -5.02 5.16
N ALA A 31 0.65 -4.51 4.84
CA ALA A 31 -0.12 -3.63 5.71
C ALA A 31 -0.76 -4.34 6.92
N ARG A 32 -0.97 -5.66 6.86
CA ARG A 32 -1.46 -6.48 7.99
C ARG A 32 -0.37 -7.08 8.85
N THR A 33 0.88 -7.09 8.38
CA THR A 33 2.07 -7.41 9.19
C THR A 33 2.52 -6.25 10.08
N ASP A 34 1.59 -5.44 10.55
CA ASP A 34 1.76 -4.73 11.80
C ASP A 34 1.04 -5.50 12.94
N PRO A 35 1.61 -6.61 13.46
CA PRO A 35 1.34 -6.97 14.82
C PRO A 35 2.27 -6.10 15.66
N THR A 36 1.67 -5.11 16.31
CA THR A 36 2.12 -4.66 17.62
C THR A 36 2.19 -5.92 18.52
N ARG A 37 3.34 -6.60 18.54
CA ARG A 37 3.69 -7.56 19.59
C ARG A 37 5.15 -7.36 20.00
N PRO A 38 5.39 -7.07 21.30
CA PRO A 38 6.70 -6.76 21.82
C PRO A 38 7.48 -8.05 22.09
N GLY A 39 8.78 -8.03 21.84
CA GLY A 39 9.70 -9.01 22.40
C GLY A 39 10.70 -9.58 21.42
N GLY A 40 11.93 -9.07 21.49
CA GLY A 40 13.12 -9.85 21.15
C GLY A 40 13.96 -9.30 20.02
N ARG A 41 14.70 -8.21 20.27
CA ARG A 41 16.18 -8.19 20.35
C ARG A 41 16.74 -6.81 19.97
N ARG A 42 16.83 -5.96 21.00
CA ARG A 42 17.92 -5.01 21.30
C ARG A 42 18.38 -4.07 20.16
N SER A 43 17.90 -2.82 20.21
CA SER A 43 18.78 -1.64 20.08
C SER A 43 18.17 -0.44 20.83
N PRO A 44 18.94 0.33 21.61
CA PRO A 44 18.42 1.39 22.48
C PRO A 44 18.31 2.74 21.75
N ALA A 45 17.27 3.50 22.12
CA ALA A 45 17.12 4.96 21.97
C ALA A 45 16.83 5.54 20.56
N ALA A 46 15.58 5.97 20.36
CA ALA A 46 15.24 7.21 19.67
C ALA A 46 13.90 7.75 20.24
N PRO A 47 13.76 9.06 20.53
CA PRO A 47 12.47 9.66 20.87
C PRO A 47 11.55 9.62 19.64
N ALA A 48 10.26 9.35 19.87
CA ALA A 48 9.27 8.99 18.86
C ALA A 48 9.04 10.04 17.74
N PRO A 49 9.04 9.63 16.45
CA PRO A 49 8.39 10.34 15.35
C PRO A 49 6.93 9.89 15.11
N GLN A 50 6.30 9.18 16.06
CA GLN A 50 4.98 8.54 15.89
C GLN A 50 3.84 9.49 15.48
N ALA A 51 3.93 10.79 15.78
CA ALA A 51 2.91 11.75 15.39
C ALA A 51 2.94 12.10 13.89
N VAL A 52 4.13 12.07 13.27
CA VAL A 52 4.31 12.33 11.84
C VAL A 52 3.81 11.14 11.03
N ASP A 53 4.16 9.92 11.45
CA ASP A 53 3.72 8.68 10.82
C ASP A 53 2.19 8.54 10.81
N ALA A 54 1.53 8.87 11.94
CA ALA A 54 0.07 8.81 12.04
C ALA A 54 -0.63 9.83 11.11
N ALA A 55 -0.06 11.03 10.97
CA ALA A 55 -0.61 12.06 10.09
C ALA A 55 -0.39 11.75 8.61
N GLU A 56 0.74 11.13 8.23
CA GLU A 56 0.95 10.62 6.87
C GLU A 56 -0.02 9.48 6.53
N GLU A 57 -0.30 8.60 7.48
CA GLU A 57 -1.18 7.46 7.27
C GLU A 57 -2.63 7.89 7.03
N GLU A 58 -3.12 8.87 7.81
CA GLU A 58 -4.42 9.50 7.54
C GLU A 58 -4.46 10.16 6.16
N LEU A 59 -3.37 10.79 5.74
CA LEU A 59 -3.26 11.43 4.43
C LEU A 59 -3.35 10.40 3.30
N ARG A 60 -2.63 9.28 3.43
CA ARG A 60 -2.61 8.19 2.47
C ARG A 60 -3.98 7.51 2.37
N LEU A 61 -4.69 7.33 3.49
CA LEU A 61 -6.06 6.80 3.51
C LEU A 61 -7.04 7.74 2.80
N ARG A 62 -6.90 9.05 3.01
CA ARG A 62 -7.77 10.07 2.41
C ARG A 62 -7.56 10.16 0.89
N TYR A 63 -6.32 10.04 0.42
CA TYR A 63 -6.00 9.94 -1.01
C TYR A 63 -6.54 8.67 -1.65
N ALA A 64 -6.36 7.51 -1.00
CA ALA A 64 -6.88 6.23 -1.50
C ALA A 64 -8.41 6.20 -1.60
N ARG A 65 -9.09 6.96 -0.75
CA ARG A 65 -10.55 7.15 -0.77
C ARG A 65 -11.00 8.23 -1.78
N GLY A 66 -10.08 8.93 -2.42
CA GLY A 66 -10.37 10.04 -3.35
C GLY A 66 -10.91 11.29 -2.66
N GLN A 67 -10.68 11.44 -1.35
CA GLN A 67 -11.14 12.59 -0.57
C GLN A 67 -10.18 13.79 -0.65
N ILE A 68 -8.97 13.59 -1.15
CA ILE A 68 -7.99 14.65 -1.46
C ILE A 68 -7.35 14.34 -2.80
N ASP A 69 -7.05 15.40 -3.55
CA ASP A 69 -6.41 15.27 -4.85
C ASP A 69 -4.89 15.12 -4.73
N ARG A 70 -4.23 14.69 -5.80
CA ARG A 70 -2.78 14.47 -5.86
C ARG A 70 -1.98 15.71 -5.43
N GLU A 71 -2.46 16.90 -5.77
CA GLU A 71 -1.80 18.16 -5.44
C GLU A 71 -1.86 18.45 -3.94
N GLU A 72 -3.02 18.23 -3.30
CA GLU A 72 -3.18 18.38 -1.85
C GLU A 72 -2.38 17.33 -1.06
N PHE A 73 -2.29 16.11 -1.59
CA PHE A 73 -1.50 15.04 -0.99
C PHE A 73 0.00 15.39 -0.99
N LEU A 74 0.53 15.88 -2.11
CA LEU A 74 1.93 16.28 -2.23
C LEU A 74 2.26 17.49 -1.34
N GLN A 75 1.36 18.48 -1.29
CA GLN A 75 1.55 19.68 -0.48
C GLN A 75 1.62 19.35 1.02
N ARG A 76 0.67 18.56 1.53
CA ARG A 76 0.62 18.19 2.96
C ARG A 76 1.75 17.24 3.36
N ARG A 77 2.24 16.41 2.44
CA ARG A 77 3.43 15.58 2.69
C ARG A 77 4.71 16.42 2.83
N ILE A 78 4.85 17.47 2.02
CA ILE A 78 5.98 18.41 2.13
C ILE A 78 5.90 19.24 3.41
N ASP A 79 4.69 19.61 3.84
CA ASP A 79 4.46 20.35 5.09
C ASP A 79 4.81 19.51 6.33
N LEU A 80 4.59 18.19 6.27
CA LEU A 80 4.91 17.25 7.34
C LEU A 80 6.41 16.93 7.48
N GLU A 81 7.19 17.14 6.40
CA GLU A 81 8.63 16.82 6.36
C GLU A 81 9.50 17.95 6.95
N ARG A 82 8.89 19.04 7.42
CA ARG A 82 9.58 20.27 7.86
C ARG A 82 9.58 20.47 9.38
#